data_AF-A0A1J4PTJ5-F1
#
_entry.id   AF-A0A1J4PTJ5-F1
#
_cell.length_a   1.000
_cell.length_b   1.000
_cell.length_c   1.000
_cell.angle_alpha   90.00
_cell.angle_beta   90.00
_cell.angle_gamma   90.00
#
_symmetry.space_group_name_H-M   'P 1'
#
loop_
_entity.id
_entity.type
_entity.pdbx_description
1 polymer ?
#
loop_
_entity_poly.entity_id
_entity_poly.type
_entity_poly.pdbx_seq_one_letter_code
_entity_poly.pdbx_strand_id
1 'polypeptide(L)'
;MDKKNALRAGTLGAGTTLMMLLMSSPALALIRDDGDDPGPGLSVAQTLGLYVLLPLVLFGVIAGLVMALDKSGGKGKTPSSNIDVKPDAQAKA
;
A
#
# COMPACT_ATOMS: atom_id res chain seq x y z
N MET A 1 13.62 17.34 50.33
CA MET A 1 12.93 16.13 49.81
C MET A 1 12.80 15.13 50.95
N ASP A 2 11.60 14.64 51.20
CA ASP A 2 11.37 13.69 52.30
C ASP A 2 11.88 12.29 51.95
N LYS A 3 12.51 11.61 52.90
CA LYS A 3 13.03 10.23 52.73
C LYS A 3 11.96 9.25 52.21
N LYS A 4 10.69 9.49 52.56
CA LYS A 4 9.54 8.71 52.08
C LYS A 4 9.25 8.90 50.59
N ASN A 5 9.47 10.11 50.06
CA ASN A 5 9.32 10.38 48.63
C ASN A 5 10.49 9.80 47.84
N ALA A 6 11.72 9.87 48.38
CA ALA A 6 12.89 9.24 47.80
C ALA A 6 12.74 7.71 47.71
N LEU A 7 12.20 7.06 48.75
CA LEU A 7 11.94 5.61 48.73
C LEU A 7 10.91 5.23 47.67
N ARG A 8 9.80 5.97 47.56
CA ARG A 8 8.76 5.72 46.54
C ARG A 8 9.26 5.91 45.12
N ALA A 9 10.02 6.98 44.88
CA ALA A 9 10.64 7.24 43.59
C ALA A 9 11.65 6.14 43.22
N GLY A 10 12.44 5.69 44.20
CA GLY A 10 13.40 4.59 44.01
C GLY A 10 12.72 3.25 43.71
N THR A 11 11.67 2.88 44.47
CA THR A 11 10.92 1.65 44.22
C THR A 11 10.19 1.67 42.89
N LEU A 12 9.65 2.83 42.49
CA LEU A 12 8.96 2.97 41.21
C LEU A 12 9.95 2.88 40.04
N GLY A 13 11.10 3.59 40.14
CA GLY A 13 12.14 3.54 39.12
C GLY A 13 12.79 2.15 38.99
N ALA A 14 13.06 1.47 40.10
CA ALA A 14 13.58 0.10 40.08
C ALA A 14 12.54 -0.89 39.50
N GLY A 15 11.26 -0.72 39.84
CA GLY A 15 10.18 -1.54 39.30
C GLY A 15 9.98 -1.34 37.80
N THR A 16 9.99 -0.09 37.33
CA THR A 16 9.80 0.21 35.90
C THR A 16 10.99 -0.25 35.07
N THR A 17 12.21 -0.02 35.54
CA THR A 17 13.44 -0.48 34.87
C THR A 17 13.51 -2.00 34.85
N LEU A 18 13.17 -2.68 35.95
CA LEU A 18 13.10 -4.14 35.98
C LEU A 18 12.02 -4.67 35.05
N MET A 19 10.80 -4.10 35.04
CA MET A 19 9.74 -4.50 34.11
C MET A 19 10.15 -4.24 32.66
N MET A 20 10.80 -3.12 32.36
CA MET A 20 11.34 -2.84 31.03
C MET A 20 12.43 -3.83 30.64
N LEU A 21 13.32 -4.21 31.57
CA LEU A 21 14.33 -5.24 31.31
C LEU A 21 13.72 -6.64 31.15
N LEU A 22 12.68 -7.01 31.91
CA LEU A 22 12.00 -8.30 31.78
C LEU A 22 11.16 -8.40 30.51
N MET A 23 10.56 -7.30 30.06
CA MET A 23 9.80 -7.25 28.81
C MET A 23 10.72 -7.07 27.59
N SER A 24 11.93 -6.56 27.79
CA SER A 24 12.97 -6.50 26.77
C SER A 24 13.78 -7.79 26.79
N SER A 25 13.36 -8.79 26.00
CA SER A 25 14.19 -9.97 25.76
C SER A 25 15.59 -9.53 25.30
N PRO A 26 16.67 -9.92 26.00
CA PRO A 26 18.01 -9.58 25.57
C PRO A 26 18.26 -10.28 24.22
N ALA A 27 18.62 -9.51 23.20
CA ALA A 27 19.17 -10.03 21.96
C ALA A 27 20.56 -10.63 22.26
N LEU A 28 20.59 -11.85 22.81
CA LEU A 28 21.79 -12.67 22.90
C LEU A 28 22.18 -13.13 21.49
N ALA A 29 22.70 -12.22 20.68
CA ALA A 29 23.32 -12.50 19.39
C ALA A 29 24.71 -13.14 19.56
N LEU A 30 24.79 -14.19 20.38
CA LEU A 30 26.01 -14.98 20.61
C LEU A 30 25.91 -16.39 19.98
N ILE A 31 24.75 -16.74 19.43
CA ILE A 31 24.59 -17.81 18.45
C ILE A 31 24.44 -17.11 17.09
N ARG A 32 25.37 -17.38 16.15
CA ARG A 32 25.15 -17.00 14.75
C ARG A 32 23.88 -17.73 14.29
N ASP A 33 22.93 -16.95 13.77
CA ASP A 33 21.62 -17.42 13.34
C ASP A 33 21.67 -17.73 11.84
N ASP A 34 20.89 -18.70 11.39
CA ASP A 34 20.78 -19.04 9.96
C ASP A 34 20.22 -17.88 9.12
N GLY A 35 19.79 -16.78 9.77
CA GLY A 35 19.51 -15.49 9.13
C GLY A 35 20.74 -14.72 8.63
N ASP A 36 21.96 -15.11 9.03
CA ASP A 36 23.20 -14.54 8.49
C ASP A 36 23.61 -15.17 7.15
N ASP A 37 23.06 -16.34 6.78
CA ASP A 37 23.30 -16.97 5.47
C ASP A 37 22.09 -16.73 4.56
N PRO A 38 22.13 -15.75 3.65
CA PRO A 38 21.01 -15.43 2.77
C PRO A 38 20.75 -16.52 1.71
N GLY A 39 21.49 -17.64 1.74
CA GLY A 39 21.42 -18.70 0.76
C GLY A 39 21.99 -18.27 -0.60
N PRO A 40 21.85 -19.11 -1.64
CA PRO A 40 22.31 -18.75 -2.97
C PRO A 40 21.51 -17.55 -3.49
N GLY A 41 22.20 -16.40 -3.61
CA GLY A 41 21.60 -15.16 -4.10
C GLY A 41 21.04 -15.29 -5.51
N LEU A 42 19.95 -14.56 -5.79
CA LEU A 42 19.37 -14.52 -7.13
C LEU A 42 20.33 -13.90 -8.14
N SER A 43 20.37 -14.50 -9.34
CA SER A 43 21.06 -13.85 -10.46
C SER A 43 20.37 -12.52 -10.82
N VAL A 44 21.13 -11.59 -11.38
CA VAL A 44 20.62 -10.27 -11.82
C VAL A 44 19.40 -10.41 -12.73
N ALA A 45 19.42 -11.40 -13.64
CA ALA A 45 18.31 -11.67 -14.54
C ALA A 45 17.04 -12.10 -13.79
N GLN A 46 17.17 -12.95 -12.76
CA GLN A 46 16.02 -13.36 -11.94
C GLN A 46 15.47 -12.19 -11.13
N THR A 47 16.33 -11.37 -10.54
CA THR A 47 15.90 -10.18 -9.77
C THR A 47 15.14 -9.21 -10.66
N LEU A 48 15.67 -8.87 -11.83
CA LEU A 48 14.99 -7.97 -12.76
C LEU A 48 13.71 -8.61 -13.33
N GLY A 49 13.74 -9.90 -13.64
CA GLY A 49 12.57 -10.63 -14.12
C GLY A 49 11.42 -10.63 -13.11
N LEU A 50 11.71 -10.93 -11.84
CA LEU A 50 10.68 -11.07 -10.81
C LEU A 50 10.21 -9.72 -10.25
N TYR A 51 11.11 -8.75 -10.08
CA TYR A 51 10.77 -7.50 -9.38
C TYR A 51 10.51 -6.32 -10.32
N VAL A 52 10.83 -6.44 -11.61
CA VAL A 52 10.59 -5.36 -12.59
C VAL A 52 9.70 -5.84 -13.72
N LEU A 53 10.08 -6.94 -14.39
CA LEU A 53 9.33 -7.42 -15.55
C LEU A 53 7.94 -7.96 -15.15
N LEU A 54 7.87 -8.79 -14.11
CA LEU A 54 6.61 -9.39 -13.66
C LEU A 54 5.56 -8.34 -13.25
N PRO A 55 5.87 -7.29 -12.46
CA PRO A 55 4.94 -6.19 -12.22
C PRO A 55 4.46 -5.48 -13.48
N LEU A 56 5.35 -5.23 -14.46
CA LEU A 56 4.98 -4.58 -15.73
C LEU A 56 4.05 -5.45 -16.57
N VAL A 57 4.31 -6.76 -16.63
CA VAL A 57 3.45 -7.72 -17.34
C VAL A 57 2.08 -7.76 -16.69
N LEU A 58 2.01 -7.87 -15.36
CA LEU A 58 0.74 -7.83 -14.62
C LEU A 58 -0.04 -6.55 -14.91
N PHE A 59 0.63 -5.39 -14.88
CA PHE A 59 0.02 -4.12 -15.22
C PHE A 59 -0.53 -4.11 -16.65
N GLY A 60 0.27 -4.54 -17.63
CA GLY A 60 -0.13 -4.60 -19.03
C GLY A 60 -1.33 -5.52 -19.27
N VAL A 61 -1.36 -6.68 -18.59
CA VAL A 61 -2.49 -7.61 -18.64
C VAL A 61 -3.75 -6.95 -18.07
N ILE A 62 -3.67 -6.33 -16.90
CA ILE A 62 -4.82 -5.65 -16.27
C ILE A 62 -5.32 -4.51 -17.17
N ALA A 63 -4.43 -3.65 -17.65
CA ALA A 63 -4.79 -2.53 -18.52
C ALA A 63 -5.44 -3.03 -19.82
N GLY A 64 -4.90 -4.10 -20.42
CA GLY A 64 -5.46 -4.72 -21.62
C GLY A 64 -6.84 -5.31 -21.37
N LEU A 65 -7.03 -6.01 -20.25
CA LEU A 65 -8.32 -6.56 -19.85
C LEU A 65 -9.36 -5.44 -19.61
N VAL A 66 -8.96 -4.36 -18.93
CA VAL A 66 -9.82 -3.19 -18.73
C VAL A 66 -10.25 -2.58 -20.06
N MET A 67 -9.30 -2.36 -20.99
CA MET A 67 -9.62 -1.79 -22.30
C MET A 67 -10.52 -2.72 -23.14
N ALA A 68 -10.30 -4.03 -23.08
CA ALA A 68 -11.14 -5.01 -23.76
C ALA A 68 -12.57 -5.02 -23.19
N LEU A 69 -12.71 -4.94 -21.86
CA LEU A 69 -14.02 -4.91 -21.18
C LEU A 69 -14.74 -3.57 -21.41
N ASP A 70 -14.04 -2.44 -21.35
CA ASP A 70 -14.61 -1.11 -21.57
C ASP A 70 -15.17 -0.95 -22.99
N LYS A 71 -14.50 -1.54 -23.99
CA LYS A 71 -15.01 -1.60 -25.36
C LYS A 71 -16.31 -2.40 -25.51
N SER A 72 -16.63 -3.28 -24.56
CA SER A 72 -17.92 -3.99 -24.54
C SER A 72 -19.07 -3.15 -23.93
N GLY A 73 -18.73 -2.10 -23.18
CA GLY A 73 -19.65 -1.20 -22.51
C GLY A 73 -19.99 0.03 -23.34
N GLY A 74 -20.94 -0.11 -24.27
CA GLY A 74 -21.68 1.05 -24.80
C GLY A 74 -21.46 1.33 -26.28
N LYS A 75 -22.37 0.79 -27.10
CA LYS A 75 -22.84 1.53 -28.28
C LYS A 75 -23.35 2.88 -27.76
N GLY A 76 -22.61 3.95 -28.05
CA GLY A 76 -23.01 5.31 -27.76
C GLY A 76 -24.46 5.48 -28.20
N LYS A 77 -25.35 5.77 -27.25
CA LYS A 77 -26.70 6.24 -27.59
C LYS A 77 -26.48 7.57 -28.26
N THR A 78 -26.47 7.58 -29.59
CA THR A 78 -26.55 8.79 -30.40
C THR A 78 -27.73 9.58 -29.82
N PRO A 79 -27.51 10.76 -29.21
CA PRO A 79 -28.64 11.60 -28.84
C PRO A 79 -29.28 12.01 -30.17
N SER A 80 -30.43 11.42 -30.51
CA SER A 80 -31.17 11.82 -31.71
C SER A 80 -31.59 13.26 -31.51
N SER A 81 -30.96 14.18 -32.22
CA SER A 81 -31.41 15.56 -32.34
C SER A 81 -32.70 15.56 -33.16
N ASN A 82 -33.82 15.19 -32.52
CA ASN A 82 -35.17 15.33 -33.04
C ASN A 82 -35.86 16.47 -32.28
N ILE A 83 -35.24 17.66 -32.30
CA ILE A 83 -35.92 18.90 -31.92
C ILE A 83 -36.32 19.57 -33.23
N ASP A 84 -37.55 19.30 -33.67
CA ASP A 84 -38.20 20.01 -34.76
C ASP A 84 -38.65 21.38 -34.24
N VAL A 85 -37.80 22.40 -34.43
CA VAL A 85 -38.17 23.79 -34.10
C VAL A 85 -38.97 24.33 -35.28
N LYS A 86 -40.30 24.22 -35.20
CA LYS A 86 -41.25 24.80 -36.14
C LYS A 86 -41.16 26.35 -36.12
N PRO A 87 -40.58 27.01 -37.15
CA PRO A 87 -40.45 28.45 -37.18
C PRO A 87 -41.60 29.05 -37.98
N ASP A 88 -42.81 29.00 -37.43
CA ASP A 88 -43.95 29.66 -38.05
C ASP A 88 -44.85 30.33 -37.00
N ALA A 89 -44.44 31.53 -36.63
CA ALA A 89 -45.35 32.67 -36.59
C ALA A 89 -44.55 33.90 -37.00
N GLN A 90 -44.81 34.31 -38.23
CA GLN A 90 -44.26 35.46 -38.92
C GLN A 90 -44.15 36.70 -38.01
N ALA A 91 -42.92 37.20 -37.85
CA ALA A 91 -42.71 38.61 -37.63
C ALA A 91 -43.25 39.35 -38.88
N LYS A 92 -44.46 39.90 -38.76
CA LYS A 92 -44.98 40.87 -39.74
C LYS A 92 -44.86 42.25 -39.11
N ALA A 93 -44.14 43.10 -39.84
CA ALA A 93 -43.88 44.51 -39.58
C ALA A 93 -45.14 45.33 -39.29
#